data_AF-A0AAQ1HM53-F1
#
_entry.id   AF-A0AAQ1HM53-F1
#
_cell.length_a   1.000
_cell.length_b   1.000
_cell.length_c   1.000
_cell.angle_alpha   90.00
_cell.angle_beta   90.00
_cell.angle_gamma   90.00
#
_symmetry.space_group_name_H-M   'P 1'
#
loop_
_entity.id
_entity.type
_entity.pdbx_description
1 polymer ?
#
loop_
_entity_poly.entity_id
_entity_poly.type
_entity_poly.pdbx_seq_one_letter_code
_entity_poly.pdbx_strand_id
1 'polypeptide(L)'
;MPRRQLDHALPILDRGQDIPRHEDPALTAFLQRHIDEVLSKDPTPPPCHHCGSHQVVLRYRGRPPNGIPYFNCRHCGKGFNRRTGTALQSFLRCDKLEAFLPLLSQQRSIANASERLGVSHRMLSRWVRAFRQWLLRLDPSGEWEAKVKLGMRPELPALKCPRCGNHEHFFRMGFVDGRHQGKRMFQCKACRRCVSEPDEHFRMRIASRAGATEK
;
A
#
# COMPACT_ATOMS: atom_id res chain seq x y z
N MET A 1 -11.68 -8.97 -9.96
CA MET A 1 -10.98 -8.18 -8.93
C MET A 1 -10.10 -9.12 -8.15
N PRO A 2 -8.77 -8.98 -8.23
CA PRO A 2 -7.83 -9.86 -7.52
C PRO A 2 -8.05 -9.86 -6.01
N ARG A 3 -7.89 -11.03 -5.39
CA ARG A 3 -8.07 -11.19 -3.95
C ARG A 3 -6.84 -10.68 -3.21
N ARG A 4 -7.04 -9.75 -2.28
CA ARG A 4 -5.99 -9.23 -1.41
C ARG A 4 -5.68 -10.26 -0.33
N GLN A 5 -4.42 -10.66 -0.21
CA GLN A 5 -3.97 -11.60 0.82
C GLN A 5 -3.35 -10.83 1.99
N LEU A 6 -4.03 -10.86 3.13
CA LEU A 6 -3.59 -10.25 4.39
C LEU A 6 -3.46 -11.33 5.47
N ASP A 7 -2.37 -11.31 6.23
CA ASP A 7 -2.15 -12.22 7.35
C ASP A 7 -2.86 -11.66 8.61
N HIS A 8 -3.87 -12.37 9.10
CA HIS A 8 -4.63 -11.94 10.27
C HIS A 8 -3.86 -12.06 11.60
N ALA A 9 -2.78 -12.82 11.63
CA ALA A 9 -1.90 -12.97 12.78
C ALA A 9 -0.86 -11.85 12.87
N LEU A 10 -0.56 -11.14 11.76
CA LEU A 10 0.30 -9.95 11.81
C LEU A 10 -0.35 -8.88 12.70
N PRO A 11 0.33 -8.46 13.79
CA PRO A 11 -0.20 -7.42 14.66
C PRO A 11 -0.25 -6.09 13.91
N ILE A 12 -1.25 -5.28 14.28
CA ILE A 12 -1.47 -3.93 13.72
C ILE A 12 -0.48 -2.91 14.31
N LEU A 13 -0.03 -3.15 15.55
CA LEU A 13 0.90 -2.32 16.30
C LEU A 13 2.17 -3.10 16.62
N ASP A 14 3.31 -2.45 16.46
CA ASP A 14 4.64 -3.05 16.66
C ASP A 14 5.08 -3.07 18.14
N ARG A 15 4.46 -2.26 19.03
CA ARG A 15 4.77 -2.16 20.47
C ARG A 15 6.28 -2.26 20.82
N GLY A 16 7.12 -1.55 20.06
CA GLY A 16 8.57 -1.50 20.28
C GLY A 16 9.36 -2.72 19.77
N GLN A 17 8.74 -3.66 19.08
CA GLN A 17 9.39 -4.82 18.45
C GLN A 17 9.49 -4.61 16.93
N ASP A 18 10.64 -4.95 16.33
CA ASP A 18 10.79 -4.89 14.88
C ASP A 18 10.18 -6.16 14.26
N ILE A 19 8.94 -6.05 13.82
CA ILE A 19 8.21 -7.15 13.20
C ILE A 19 8.54 -7.12 11.71
N PRO A 20 9.16 -8.18 11.14
CA PRO A 20 9.47 -8.22 9.73
C PRO A 20 8.18 -8.07 8.91
N ARG A 21 8.10 -6.99 8.13
CA ARG A 21 7.03 -6.76 7.16
C ARG A 21 7.69 -6.72 5.80
N HIS A 22 7.47 -7.77 5.02
CA HIS A 22 8.13 -7.93 3.74
C HIS A 22 7.58 -6.94 2.71
N GLU A 23 8.51 -6.30 2.02
CA GLU A 23 8.25 -5.56 0.79
C GLU A 23 7.93 -6.55 -0.35
N ASP A 24 7.09 -6.14 -1.30
CA ASP A 24 7.00 -6.78 -2.61
C ASP A 24 7.86 -5.94 -3.58
N PRO A 25 9.11 -6.37 -3.88
CA PRO A 25 10.03 -5.58 -4.68
C PRO A 25 9.51 -5.38 -6.12
N ALA A 26 8.65 -6.27 -6.61
CA ALA A 26 8.06 -6.11 -7.94
C ALA A 26 7.07 -4.95 -7.98
N LEU A 27 6.29 -4.73 -6.91
CA LEU A 27 5.39 -3.56 -6.81
C LEU A 27 6.20 -2.27 -6.74
N THR A 28 7.26 -2.25 -5.93
CA THR A 28 8.14 -1.08 -5.81
C THR A 28 8.80 -0.75 -7.13
N ALA A 29 9.40 -1.74 -7.81
CA ALA A 29 10.02 -1.54 -9.12
C ALA A 29 9.02 -1.09 -10.19
N PHE A 30 7.80 -1.64 -10.17
CA PHE A 30 6.72 -1.22 -11.07
C PHE A 30 6.38 0.27 -10.88
N LEU A 31 6.16 0.70 -9.63
CA LEU A 31 5.86 2.09 -9.31
C LEU A 31 7.03 3.03 -9.60
N GLN A 32 8.25 2.61 -9.29
CA GLN A 32 9.45 3.42 -9.51
C GLN A 32 9.61 3.79 -10.98
N ARG A 33 9.45 2.84 -11.91
CA ARG A 33 9.50 3.13 -13.36
C ARG A 33 8.50 4.20 -13.79
N HIS A 34 7.25 4.12 -13.33
CA HIS A 34 6.25 5.13 -13.65
C HIS A 34 6.49 6.48 -12.96
N ILE A 35 7.09 6.47 -11.78
CA ILE A 35 7.51 7.70 -11.09
C ILE A 35 8.62 8.39 -11.87
N ASP A 36 9.60 7.64 -12.37
CA ASP A 36 10.70 8.17 -13.18
C ASP A 36 10.17 8.81 -14.47
N GLU A 37 9.20 8.17 -15.14
CA GLU A 37 8.49 8.75 -16.29
C GLU A 37 7.76 10.06 -15.92
N VAL A 38 7.04 10.07 -14.79
CA VAL A 38 6.26 11.23 -14.34
C VAL A 38 7.15 12.41 -13.95
N LEU A 39 8.32 12.13 -13.37
CA LEU A 39 9.30 13.12 -12.95
C LEU A 39 10.34 13.43 -14.04
N SER A 40 10.23 12.80 -15.21
CA SER A 40 11.14 13.00 -16.32
C SER A 40 11.17 14.46 -16.79
N LYS A 41 12.39 14.97 -16.96
CA LYS A 41 12.70 16.30 -17.49
C LYS A 41 12.77 16.35 -19.01
N ASP A 42 12.50 15.22 -19.68
CA ASP A 42 12.52 15.13 -21.14
C ASP A 42 11.53 16.14 -21.78
N PRO A 43 11.98 17.02 -22.69
CA PRO A 43 11.09 17.94 -23.39
C PRO A 43 10.13 17.28 -24.39
N THR A 44 10.28 15.99 -24.70
CA THR A 44 9.47 15.26 -25.69
C THR A 44 8.01 15.11 -25.25
N PRO A 45 7.02 15.68 -25.97
CA PRO A 45 5.63 15.68 -25.51
C PRO A 45 5.00 14.28 -25.43
N PRO A 46 4.39 13.89 -24.29
CA PRO A 46 3.55 12.69 -24.22
C PRO A 46 2.17 12.94 -24.86
N PRO A 47 1.38 11.88 -25.12
CA PRO A 47 -0.03 12.02 -25.51
C PRO A 47 -0.82 12.87 -24.50
N CYS A 48 -1.83 13.59 -24.97
CA CYS A 48 -2.60 14.47 -24.10
C CYS A 48 -3.34 13.68 -23.02
N HIS A 49 -3.11 14.03 -21.75
CA HIS A 49 -3.79 13.40 -20.61
C HIS A 49 -5.34 13.53 -20.68
N HIS A 50 -5.85 14.60 -21.29
CA HIS A 50 -7.28 14.88 -21.32
C HIS A 50 -8.05 14.24 -22.47
N CYS A 51 -7.41 14.05 -23.63
CA CYS A 51 -8.09 13.58 -24.85
C CYS A 51 -7.32 12.52 -25.64
N GLY A 52 -6.13 12.11 -25.21
CA GLY A 52 -5.30 11.11 -25.89
C GLY A 52 -4.63 11.58 -27.18
N SER A 53 -4.90 12.79 -27.68
CA SER A 53 -4.29 13.31 -28.91
C SER A 53 -2.78 13.48 -28.80
N HIS A 54 -2.05 13.16 -29.87
CA HIS A 54 -0.61 13.36 -30.02
C HIS A 54 -0.25 14.78 -30.49
N GLN A 55 -1.25 15.64 -30.75
CA GLN A 55 -1.03 17.04 -31.13
C GLN A 55 -0.68 17.88 -29.90
N VAL A 56 0.45 17.57 -29.26
CA VAL A 56 0.92 18.20 -28.03
C VAL A 56 2.21 18.93 -28.30
N VAL A 57 2.31 20.17 -27.81
CA VAL A 57 3.52 20.99 -27.93
C VAL A 57 4.09 21.32 -26.56
N LEU A 58 5.41 21.31 -26.45
CA LEU A 58 6.12 21.86 -25.29
C LEU A 58 5.87 23.36 -25.21
N ARG A 59 5.45 23.84 -24.03
CA ARG A 59 5.32 25.27 -23.73
C ARG A 59 6.57 25.82 -23.07
N TYR A 60 7.04 25.14 -22.02
CA TYR A 60 8.30 25.48 -21.34
C TYR A 60 8.88 24.26 -20.65
N ARG A 61 10.21 24.22 -20.50
CA ARG A 61 10.95 23.07 -19.93
C ARG A 61 10.83 22.94 -18.40
N GLY A 62 10.27 23.95 -17.74
CA GLY A 62 10.21 24.06 -16.28
C GLY A 62 11.45 24.78 -15.73
N ARG A 63 11.30 25.51 -14.62
CA ARG A 63 12.41 26.24 -14.00
C ARG A 63 13.23 25.31 -13.08
N PRO A 64 14.57 25.27 -13.19
CA PRO A 64 15.43 24.50 -12.29
C PRO A 64 15.23 24.89 -10.81
N PRO A 65 15.53 23.99 -9.85
CA PRO A 65 16.14 22.66 -10.02
C PRO A 65 15.14 21.52 -10.32
N ASN A 66 13.85 21.70 -9.98
CA ASN A 66 12.82 20.64 -10.02
C ASN A 66 11.71 20.91 -11.05
N GLY A 67 11.99 21.77 -12.04
CA GLY A 67 11.04 22.10 -13.09
C GLY A 67 10.71 20.89 -13.96
N ILE A 68 9.43 20.58 -14.07
CA ILE A 68 8.92 19.56 -14.99
C ILE A 68 8.40 20.27 -16.24
N PRO A 69 8.70 19.76 -17.45
CA PRO A 69 8.15 20.27 -18.69
C PRO A 69 6.63 20.41 -18.66
N TYR A 70 6.15 21.54 -19.17
CA TYR A 70 4.73 21.84 -19.30
C TYR A 70 4.35 21.86 -20.78
N PHE A 71 3.20 21.27 -21.08
CA PHE A 71 2.73 21.01 -22.43
C PHE A 71 1.34 21.57 -22.65
N ASN A 72 1.02 21.94 -23.89
CA ASN A 72 -0.37 22.23 -24.29
C ASN A 72 -0.78 21.30 -25.43
N CYS A 73 -2.01 20.80 -25.35
CA CYS A 73 -2.64 20.10 -26.46
C CYS A 73 -3.26 21.11 -27.43
N ARG A 74 -2.93 21.01 -28.72
CA ARG A 74 -3.55 21.82 -29.79
C ARG A 74 -4.96 21.36 -30.15
N HIS A 75 -5.30 20.10 -29.86
CA HIS A 75 -6.63 19.55 -30.14
C HIS A 75 -7.70 20.02 -29.13
N CYS A 76 -7.44 19.87 -27.82
CA CYS A 76 -8.40 20.25 -26.78
C CYS A 76 -8.08 21.59 -26.08
N GLY A 77 -6.97 22.24 -26.43
CA GLY A 77 -6.53 23.53 -25.89
C GLY A 77 -5.96 23.47 -24.46
N LYS A 78 -6.12 22.36 -23.73
CA LYS A 78 -5.74 22.25 -22.31
C LYS A 78 -4.23 22.09 -22.13
N GLY A 79 -3.72 22.75 -21.09
CA GLY A 79 -2.35 22.63 -20.61
C GLY A 79 -2.21 21.56 -19.52
N PHE A 80 -1.10 20.84 -19.53
CA PHE A 80 -0.82 19.76 -18.58
C PHE A 80 0.68 19.51 -18.44
N ASN A 81 1.07 18.74 -17.44
CA ASN A 81 2.42 18.19 -17.30
C ASN A 81 2.33 16.69 -17.02
N ARG A 82 3.47 15.99 -16.95
CA ARG A 82 3.48 14.53 -16.71
C ARG A 82 2.92 14.11 -15.35
N ARG A 83 2.82 15.03 -14.38
CA ARG A 83 2.16 14.77 -13.09
C ARG A 83 0.64 14.86 -13.18
N THR A 84 0.09 15.46 -14.23
CA THR A 84 -1.36 15.60 -14.38
C THR A 84 -2.01 14.21 -14.44
N GLY A 85 -2.98 13.98 -13.56
CA GLY A 85 -3.73 12.71 -13.46
C GLY A 85 -3.03 11.58 -12.73
N THR A 86 -1.82 11.79 -12.20
CA THR A 86 -1.07 10.77 -11.46
C THR A 86 -1.16 10.98 -9.95
N ALA A 87 -0.73 9.98 -9.17
CA ALA A 87 -0.66 10.14 -7.71
C ALA A 87 0.27 11.29 -7.30
N LEU A 88 1.23 11.65 -8.16
CA LEU A 88 2.18 12.71 -7.90
C LEU A 88 1.62 14.11 -8.15
N GLN A 89 0.44 14.30 -8.76
CA GLN A 89 -0.10 15.65 -9.03
C GLN A 89 -0.13 16.55 -7.78
N SER A 90 -0.51 15.99 -6.63
CA SER A 90 -0.63 16.70 -5.35
C SER A 90 0.34 16.18 -4.28
N PHE A 91 1.36 15.41 -4.70
CA PHE A 91 2.39 14.88 -3.83
C PHE A 91 3.55 15.88 -3.73
N LEU A 92 3.63 16.60 -2.62
CA LEU A 92 4.59 17.69 -2.44
C LEU A 92 5.89 17.25 -1.73
N ARG A 93 5.95 16.01 -1.25
CA ARG A 93 7.06 15.47 -0.44
C ARG A 93 7.82 14.39 -1.20
N CYS A 94 8.31 14.71 -2.39
CA CYS A 94 9.08 13.77 -3.21
C CYS A 94 10.32 13.24 -2.47
N ASP A 95 10.85 13.99 -1.51
CA ASP A 95 11.91 13.56 -0.58
C ASP A 95 11.55 12.31 0.25
N LYS A 96 10.26 12.02 0.43
CA LYS A 96 9.77 10.86 1.18
C LYS A 96 9.36 9.71 0.28
N LEU A 97 9.44 9.86 -1.04
CA LEU A 97 8.91 8.89 -1.99
C LEU A 97 9.65 7.55 -1.91
N GLU A 98 10.98 7.59 -1.91
CA GLU A 98 11.84 6.41 -1.79
C GLU A 98 11.53 5.59 -0.53
N ALA A 99 11.37 6.25 0.62
CA ALA A 99 11.00 5.58 1.87
C ALA A 99 9.52 5.13 1.91
N PHE A 100 8.64 5.75 1.13
CA PHE A 100 7.21 5.45 1.11
C PHE A 100 6.86 4.24 0.23
N LEU A 101 7.53 4.06 -0.92
CA LEU A 101 7.16 3.01 -1.88
C LEU A 101 7.23 1.60 -1.28
N PRO A 102 8.32 1.18 -0.60
CA PRO A 102 8.40 -0.13 0.04
C PRO A 102 7.30 -0.38 1.07
N LEU A 103 6.78 0.68 1.69
CA LEU A 103 5.74 0.55 2.72
C LEU A 103 4.39 0.18 2.12
N LEU A 104 4.12 0.45 0.84
CA LEU A 104 2.82 0.21 0.22
C LEU A 104 2.42 -1.27 0.27
N SER A 105 3.35 -2.18 0.02
CA SER A 105 3.11 -3.63 0.07
C SER A 105 3.14 -4.21 1.47
N GLN A 106 3.69 -3.47 2.44
CA GLN A 106 3.76 -3.94 3.83
C GLN A 106 2.38 -3.87 4.46
N GLN A 107 1.94 -4.98 5.05
CA GLN A 107 0.73 -4.98 5.87
C GLN A 107 1.04 -4.26 7.18
N ARG A 108 0.95 -2.94 7.19
CA ARG A 108 1.30 -2.05 8.32
C ARG A 108 0.14 -1.09 8.56
N SER A 109 -0.06 -0.64 9.79
CA SER A 109 -1.06 0.41 10.05
C SER A 109 -0.58 1.76 9.54
N ILE A 110 -1.52 2.65 9.20
CA ILE A 110 -1.20 4.03 8.82
C ILE A 110 -0.41 4.71 9.94
N ALA A 111 -0.86 4.57 11.19
CA ALA A 111 -0.24 5.24 12.35
C ALA A 111 1.26 4.94 12.44
N ASN A 112 1.60 3.65 12.46
CA ASN A 112 2.98 3.21 12.58
C ASN A 112 3.83 3.54 11.34
N ALA A 113 3.26 3.50 10.12
CA ALA A 113 3.98 3.94 8.92
C ALA A 113 4.21 5.46 8.89
N SER A 114 3.26 6.25 9.40
CA SER A 114 3.38 7.70 9.44
C SER A 114 4.40 8.19 10.47
N GLU A 115 4.50 7.50 11.62
CA GLU A 115 5.58 7.72 12.60
C GLU A 115 6.95 7.48 11.94
N ARG A 116 7.12 6.35 11.24
CA ARG A 116 8.38 6.03 10.53
C ARG A 116 8.75 7.05 9.46
N LEU A 117 7.78 7.57 8.72
CA LEU A 117 8.03 8.57 7.67
C LEU A 117 8.18 10.00 8.21
N GLY A 118 7.79 10.26 9.46
CA GLY A 118 7.73 11.61 10.05
C GLY A 118 6.64 12.47 9.39
N VAL A 119 5.46 11.91 9.15
CA VAL A 119 4.33 12.59 8.48
C VAL A 119 3.04 12.41 9.28
N SER A 120 2.00 13.21 9.00
CA SER A 120 0.70 13.02 9.67
C SER A 120 -0.08 11.83 9.10
N HIS A 121 -0.90 11.20 9.93
CA HIS A 121 -1.74 10.04 9.52
C HIS A 121 -2.69 10.41 8.37
N ARG A 122 -3.25 11.63 8.40
CA ARG A 122 -4.15 12.16 7.37
C ARG A 122 -3.43 12.31 6.03
N MET A 123 -2.18 12.79 6.05
CA MET A 123 -1.37 12.93 4.84
C MET A 123 -1.04 11.57 4.24
N LEU A 124 -0.57 10.62 5.05
CA LEU A 124 -0.24 9.28 4.57
C LEU A 124 -1.47 8.55 4.01
N SER A 125 -2.63 8.66 4.67
CA SER A 125 -3.89 8.08 4.18
C SER A 125 -4.27 8.64 2.80
N ARG A 126 -4.08 9.95 2.60
CA ARG A 126 -4.31 10.60 1.31
C ARG A 126 -3.36 10.06 0.24
N TRP A 127 -2.08 9.86 0.57
CA TRP A 127 -1.09 9.30 -0.35
C TRP A 127 -1.45 7.89 -0.76
N VAL A 128 -1.76 7.00 0.19
CA VAL A 128 -2.17 5.62 -0.10
C VAL A 128 -3.39 5.58 -1.01
N ARG A 129 -4.42 6.42 -0.75
CA ARG A 129 -5.60 6.51 -1.61
C ARG A 129 -5.25 6.97 -3.03
N ALA A 130 -4.41 7.99 -3.17
CA ALA A 130 -4.00 8.50 -4.47
C ALA A 130 -3.20 7.45 -5.27
N PHE A 131 -2.30 6.71 -4.61
CA PHE A 131 -1.52 5.64 -5.24
C PHE A 131 -2.39 4.47 -5.67
N ARG A 132 -3.35 4.02 -4.85
CA ARG A 132 -4.31 2.97 -5.26
C ARG A 132 -5.11 3.38 -6.49
N GLN A 133 -5.64 4.60 -6.51
CA GLN A 133 -6.37 5.12 -7.67
C GLN A 133 -5.49 5.21 -8.91
N TRP A 134 -4.22 5.58 -8.75
CA TRP A 134 -3.29 5.66 -9.86
C TRP A 134 -2.91 4.28 -10.39
N LEU A 135 -2.65 3.30 -9.51
CA LEU A 135 -2.40 1.91 -9.89
C LEU A 135 -3.54 1.33 -10.73
N LEU A 136 -4.80 1.58 -10.36
CA LEU A 136 -5.96 1.12 -11.15
C LEU A 136 -6.06 1.76 -12.54
N ARG A 137 -5.47 2.96 -12.74
CA ARG A 137 -5.39 3.57 -14.08
C ARG A 137 -4.24 3.00 -14.90
N LEU A 138 -3.12 2.68 -14.27
CA LEU A 138 -1.97 2.07 -14.92
C LEU A 138 -2.23 0.60 -15.28
N ASP A 139 -2.92 -0.11 -14.40
CA ASP A 139 -3.28 -1.52 -14.54
C ASP A 139 -4.75 -1.72 -14.13
N PRO A 140 -5.68 -1.69 -15.11
CA PRO A 140 -7.11 -1.91 -14.86
C PRO A 140 -7.45 -3.31 -14.32
N SER A 141 -6.57 -4.30 -14.44
CA SER A 141 -6.79 -5.63 -13.86
C SER A 141 -6.83 -5.59 -12.33
N GLY A 142 -6.10 -4.63 -11.75
CA GLY A 142 -6.00 -4.41 -10.30
C GLY A 142 -4.98 -5.30 -9.60
N GLU A 143 -4.18 -6.08 -10.32
CA GLU A 143 -3.19 -7.01 -9.74
C GLU A 143 -2.16 -6.24 -8.89
N TRP A 144 -1.68 -5.10 -9.37
CA TRP A 144 -0.76 -4.25 -8.59
C TRP A 144 -1.45 -3.55 -7.42
N GLU A 145 -2.70 -3.13 -7.57
CA GLU A 145 -3.45 -2.50 -6.48
C GLU A 145 -3.71 -3.48 -5.33
N ALA A 146 -3.98 -4.74 -5.65
CA ALA A 146 -4.22 -5.79 -4.67
C ALA A 146 -3.00 -6.10 -3.79
N LYS A 147 -1.80 -5.80 -4.29
CA LYS A 147 -0.54 -5.92 -3.53
C LYS A 147 -0.33 -4.80 -2.52
N VAL A 148 -1.07 -3.68 -2.60
CA VAL A 148 -1.00 -2.63 -1.59
C VAL A 148 -1.71 -3.09 -0.32
N LYS A 149 -0.95 -3.28 0.77
CA LYS A 149 -1.44 -3.73 2.08
C LYS A 149 -1.37 -2.64 3.15
N LEU A 150 -0.68 -1.53 2.88
CA LEU A 150 -0.55 -0.42 3.82
C LEU A 150 -1.92 0.15 4.22
N GLY A 151 -2.13 0.27 5.53
CA GLY A 151 -3.36 0.76 6.13
C GLY A 151 -4.52 -0.23 6.10
N MET A 152 -4.35 -1.41 5.54
CA MET A 152 -5.41 -2.42 5.52
C MET A 152 -5.50 -3.17 6.83
N ARG A 153 -6.73 -3.53 7.18
CA ARG A 153 -7.02 -4.42 8.31
C ARG A 153 -7.29 -5.81 7.74
N PRO A 154 -6.56 -6.87 8.17
CA PRO A 154 -6.84 -8.22 7.71
C PRO A 154 -8.25 -8.63 8.11
N GLU A 155 -8.89 -9.50 7.34
CA GLU A 155 -10.15 -10.13 7.73
C GLU A 155 -9.95 -11.03 8.96
N LEU A 156 -11.05 -11.48 9.59
CA LEU A 156 -10.95 -12.50 10.62
C LEU A 156 -10.77 -13.87 9.95
N PRO A 157 -10.00 -14.79 10.54
CA PRO A 157 -10.02 -16.18 10.09
C PRO A 157 -11.42 -16.79 10.28
N ALA A 158 -11.66 -17.94 9.66
CA ALA A 158 -12.83 -18.75 9.94
C ALA A 158 -12.77 -19.24 11.39
N LEU A 159 -13.49 -18.55 12.27
CA LEU A 159 -13.55 -18.83 13.71
C LEU A 159 -14.93 -19.36 14.06
N LYS A 160 -14.98 -20.30 15.02
CA LYS A 160 -16.21 -20.75 15.68
C LYS A 160 -15.99 -20.69 17.18
N CYS A 161 -16.87 -19.97 17.89
CA CYS A 161 -16.81 -19.94 19.34
C CYS A 161 -17.30 -21.27 19.91
N PRO A 162 -16.48 -22.01 20.69
CA PRO A 162 -16.90 -23.30 21.24
C PRO A 162 -17.96 -23.17 22.34
N ARG A 163 -18.17 -21.95 22.89
CA ARG A 163 -19.12 -21.73 23.99
C ARG A 163 -20.53 -21.39 23.50
N CYS A 164 -20.66 -20.46 22.56
CA CYS A 164 -21.97 -19.99 22.09
C CYS A 164 -22.22 -20.23 20.59
N GLY A 165 -21.31 -20.92 19.90
CA GLY A 165 -21.43 -21.19 18.47
C GLY A 165 -21.22 -19.98 17.56
N ASN A 166 -20.96 -18.79 18.10
CA ASN A 166 -20.77 -17.57 17.31
C ASN A 166 -19.63 -17.69 16.29
N HIS A 167 -19.93 -17.38 15.03
CA HIS A 167 -18.97 -17.38 13.92
C HIS A 167 -18.52 -15.98 13.50
N GLU A 168 -19.25 -14.94 13.93
CA GLU A 168 -19.05 -13.56 13.45
C GLU A 168 -18.54 -12.66 14.58
N HIS A 169 -17.88 -11.55 14.26
CA HIS A 169 -17.48 -10.54 15.26
C HIS A 169 -16.60 -11.06 16.42
N PHE A 170 -15.29 -11.12 16.19
CA PHE A 170 -14.29 -11.35 17.24
C PHE A 170 -13.42 -10.10 17.46
N PHE A 171 -13.05 -9.84 18.72
CA PHE A 171 -11.97 -8.92 19.03
C PHE A 171 -10.62 -9.60 18.77
N ARG A 172 -9.69 -8.88 18.13
CA ARG A 172 -8.30 -9.32 17.99
C ARG A 172 -7.59 -9.05 19.31
N MET A 173 -7.09 -10.09 19.95
CA MET A 173 -6.27 -9.98 21.16
C MET A 173 -4.79 -10.06 20.78
N GLY A 174 -3.93 -10.33 21.75
CA GLY A 174 -2.51 -10.62 21.54
C GLY A 174 -2.29 -12.04 21.01
N PHE A 175 -1.28 -12.69 21.53
CA PHE A 175 -0.92 -14.06 21.21
C PHE A 175 -0.99 -14.93 22.47
N VAL A 176 -1.19 -16.24 22.28
CA VAL A 176 -1.37 -17.19 23.39
C VAL A 176 -0.15 -17.26 24.32
N ASP A 177 1.05 -17.19 23.75
CA ASP A 177 2.34 -17.20 24.46
C ASP A 177 2.75 -15.82 25.03
N GLY A 178 1.91 -14.80 24.83
CA GLY A 178 2.25 -13.41 25.15
C GLY A 178 3.36 -12.80 24.29
N ARG A 179 3.93 -13.56 23.34
CA ARG A 179 5.00 -13.16 22.41
C ARG A 179 4.46 -13.20 20.98
N HIS A 180 5.13 -12.61 19.99
CA HIS A 180 4.62 -12.61 18.60
C HIS A 180 4.98 -13.89 17.82
N GLN A 181 5.15 -15.02 18.52
CA GLN A 181 5.61 -16.29 17.95
C GLN A 181 4.49 -17.33 17.91
N GLY A 182 3.73 -17.47 19.00
CA GLY A 182 2.64 -18.42 19.15
C GLY A 182 1.37 -18.06 18.38
N LYS A 183 0.28 -18.76 18.67
CA LYS A 183 -1.01 -18.58 17.98
C LYS A 183 -1.62 -17.21 18.29
N ARG A 184 -2.17 -16.54 17.28
CA ARG A 184 -2.97 -15.31 17.48
C ARG A 184 -4.22 -15.64 18.30
N MET A 185 -4.56 -14.79 19.27
CA MET A 185 -5.75 -14.96 20.10
C MET A 185 -6.86 -14.00 19.68
N PHE A 186 -8.10 -14.48 19.76
CA PHE A 186 -9.32 -13.76 19.48
C PHE A 186 -10.30 -13.93 20.63
N GLN A 187 -11.12 -12.92 20.90
CA GLN A 187 -12.16 -12.99 21.92
C GLN A 187 -13.54 -12.85 21.26
N CYS A 188 -14.44 -13.80 21.53
CA CYS A 188 -15.83 -13.72 21.08
C CYS A 188 -16.52 -12.54 21.74
N LYS A 189 -17.16 -11.67 20.94
CA LYS A 189 -17.88 -10.50 21.47
C LYS A 189 -19.14 -10.85 22.27
N ALA A 190 -19.80 -11.96 21.95
CA ALA A 190 -21.05 -12.37 22.60
C ALA A 190 -20.83 -12.94 24.00
N CYS A 191 -19.88 -13.87 24.17
CA CYS A 191 -19.71 -14.61 25.43
C CYS A 191 -18.34 -14.43 26.09
N ARG A 192 -17.48 -13.56 25.53
CA ARG A 192 -16.11 -13.26 25.97
C ARG A 192 -15.13 -14.43 26.00
N ARG A 193 -15.51 -15.59 25.47
CA ARG A 193 -14.63 -16.77 25.36
C ARG A 193 -13.50 -16.49 24.36
N CYS A 194 -12.27 -16.77 24.77
CA CYS A 194 -11.11 -16.69 23.89
C CYS A 194 -10.98 -17.94 23.02
N VAL A 195 -10.55 -17.74 21.78
CA VAL A 195 -10.22 -18.77 20.79
C VAL A 195 -8.91 -18.38 20.11
N SER A 196 -8.09 -19.36 19.75
CA SER A 196 -6.86 -19.13 19.00
C SER A 196 -7.10 -19.21 17.49
N GLU A 197 -6.15 -18.73 16.70
CA GLU A 197 -6.13 -18.94 15.25
C GLU A 197 -6.15 -20.44 14.88
N PRO A 198 -6.69 -20.79 13.70
CA PRO A 198 -6.65 -22.16 13.20
C PRO A 198 -5.21 -22.69 13.00
N ASP A 199 -5.03 -23.98 13.27
CA ASP A 199 -3.73 -24.66 13.24
C ASP A 199 -3.07 -24.69 11.87
N GLU A 200 -3.85 -24.73 10.80
CA GLU A 200 -3.35 -24.68 9.43
C GLU A 200 -2.70 -23.33 9.11
N HIS A 201 -3.37 -22.23 9.44
CA HIS A 201 -2.80 -20.89 9.24
C HIS A 201 -1.54 -20.68 10.09
N PHE A 202 -1.55 -21.14 11.34
CA PHE A 202 -0.36 -21.10 12.20
C PHE A 202 0.82 -21.85 11.56
N ARG A 203 0.61 -23.06 11.04
CA ARG A 203 1.64 -23.85 10.35
C ARG A 203 2.20 -23.12 9.12
N MET A 204 1.34 -22.56 8.27
CA MET A 204 1.76 -21.80 7.09
C MET A 204 2.65 -20.60 7.46
N ARG A 205 2.28 -19.86 8.52
CA ARG A 205 3.04 -18.70 9.00
C ARG A 205 4.41 -19.06 9.56
N ILE A 206 4.52 -20.19 10.27
CA ILE A 206 5.80 -20.67 10.77
C ILE A 206 6.71 -21.10 9.61
N ALA A 207 6.17 -21.82 8.63
CA ALA A 207 6.91 -22.22 7.43
C ALA A 207 7.43 -21.02 6.62
N SER A 208 6.60 -19.99 6.42
CA SER A 208 7.02 -18.77 5.71
C SER A 208 8.12 -17.99 6.44
N ARG A 209 8.15 -18.05 7.78
CA ARG A 209 9.22 -17.46 8.58
C ARG A 209 10.53 -18.24 8.46
N ALA A 210 10.46 -19.58 8.51
CA ALA A 210 11.64 -20.43 8.39
C ALA A 210 12.34 -20.27 7.03
N GLY A 211 11.56 -20.20 5.94
CA GLY A 211 12.11 -19.98 4.59
C GLY A 211 12.63 -18.56 4.31
N ALA A 212 12.31 -17.58 5.18
CA ALA A 212 12.84 -16.22 5.10
C ALA A 212 14.21 -16.06 5.79
N THR A 213 14.60 -17.02 6.63
CA THR A 213 15.92 -17.07 7.31
C THR A 213 17.02 -17.75 6.50
N GLU A 214 16.68 -18.37 5.36
CA GLU A 214 17.63 -19.12 4.50
C GLU A 214 17.97 -18.40 3.18
N LYS A 215 17.64 -17.11 3.04
CA LYS A 215 18.00 -16.29 1.87
C LYS A 215 18.74 -15.01 2.25
#